data_AF-A0A928EX36-F1
#
_entry.id   AF-A0A928EX36-F1
#
_cell.length_a   1.000
_cell.length_b   1.000
_cell.length_c   1.000
_cell.angle_alpha   90.00
_cell.angle_beta   90.00
_cell.angle_gamma   90.00
#
_symmetry.space_group_name_H-M   'P 1'
#
loop_
_entity.id
_entity.type
_entity.pdbx_description
1 polymer ?
#
loop_
_entity_poly.entity_id
_entity_poly.type
_entity_poly.pdbx_seq_one_letter_code
_entity_poly.pdbx_strand_id
1 'polypeptide(L)'
;MKNNTLKACPVCGNELVISKLKCPECDMEYSGSFQASPFSKLSDEELNFVMLFLENEGNLSKIQKETNKSYPSIKKLLNDVNLKLGFAKEEKENINMDFFKENTCEGIVKVIQAKLQQCNGRSKMAMLRGAPLDIWLAPSGNGIGNSGYPDLVCEWHILDAIVKKANELNGIMYRGDSAAQSGAKIGSKEFPLDTIDAFISLKFYGASVGSTALRRSTYYAAVLAWAGIVENHRSEGKGGYIVVKPEFKNYK
;
A
#
# COMPACT_ATOMS: atom_id res chain seq x y z
N MET A 1 -0.39 -25.18 33.66
CA MET A 1 -0.92 -26.43 33.08
C MET A 1 -1.41 -26.13 31.67
N LYS A 2 -0.90 -26.82 30.64
CA LYS A 2 -1.43 -26.69 29.27
C LYS A 2 -2.74 -27.48 29.18
N ASN A 3 -3.86 -26.82 29.45
CA ASN A 3 -5.17 -27.38 29.15
C ASN A 3 -5.47 -27.11 27.67
N ASN A 4 -5.18 -28.09 26.82
CA ASN A 4 -5.62 -28.09 25.43
C ASN A 4 -7.14 -28.24 25.39
N THR A 5 -7.85 -27.11 25.49
CA THR A 5 -9.29 -27.07 25.30
C THR A 5 -9.62 -27.53 23.88
N LEU A 6 -10.54 -28.49 23.75
CA LEU A 6 -11.07 -28.90 22.45
C LEU A 6 -11.70 -27.68 21.75
N LYS A 7 -11.23 -27.35 20.54
CA LYS A 7 -11.72 -26.18 19.78
C LYS A 7 -12.97 -26.49 18.94
N ALA A 8 -13.23 -27.78 18.67
CA ALA A 8 -14.37 -28.26 17.90
C ALA A 8 -14.77 -29.67 18.35
N CYS A 9 -16.00 -30.09 18.00
CA CYS A 9 -16.47 -31.44 18.24
C CYS A 9 -15.67 -32.46 17.40
N PRO A 10 -15.02 -33.48 18.00
CA PRO A 10 -14.24 -34.46 17.25
C PRO A 10 -15.09 -35.40 16.38
N VAL A 11 -16.42 -35.40 16.58
CA VAL A 11 -17.36 -36.24 15.83
C VAL A 11 -17.92 -35.51 14.60
N CYS A 12 -18.30 -34.23 14.72
CA CYS A 12 -18.97 -33.50 13.65
C CYS A 12 -18.30 -32.19 13.23
N GLY A 13 -17.25 -31.74 13.92
CA GLY A 13 -16.53 -30.50 13.62
C GLY A 13 -17.23 -29.20 14.04
N ASN A 14 -18.44 -29.26 14.60
CA ASN A 14 -19.17 -28.07 15.05
C ASN A 14 -18.51 -27.39 16.27
N GLU A 15 -18.79 -26.09 16.45
CA GLU A 15 -18.35 -25.32 17.62
C GLU A 15 -18.89 -25.92 18.93
N LEU A 16 -18.04 -25.94 19.97
CA LEU A 16 -18.41 -26.39 21.31
C LEU A 16 -18.94 -25.21 22.13
N VAL A 17 -19.94 -25.48 22.97
CA VAL A 17 -20.45 -24.53 23.98
C VAL A 17 -19.98 -24.92 25.37
N ILE A 18 -19.69 -23.93 26.21
CA ILE A 18 -19.34 -24.19 27.61
C ILE A 18 -20.65 -24.43 28.36
N SER A 19 -20.79 -25.60 29.00
CA SER A 19 -22.03 -25.99 29.70
C SER A 19 -21.99 -25.78 31.21
N LYS A 20 -20.78 -25.69 31.79
CA LYS A 20 -20.56 -25.50 33.21
C LYS A 20 -19.35 -24.61 33.48
N LEU A 21 -19.47 -23.70 34.43
CA LEU A 21 -18.38 -22.92 35.02
C LEU A 21 -18.27 -23.26 36.50
N LYS A 22 -17.04 -23.43 37.01
CA LYS A 22 -16.80 -23.72 38.42
C LYS A 22 -15.85 -22.68 39.00
N CYS A 23 -16.23 -22.06 40.12
CA CYS A 23 -15.33 -21.20 40.89
C CYS A 23 -14.33 -22.07 41.66
N PRO A 24 -13.00 -21.90 41.51
CA PRO A 24 -12.02 -22.68 42.25
C PRO A 24 -11.91 -22.29 43.72
N GLU A 25 -12.37 -21.09 44.11
CA GLU A 25 -12.26 -20.57 45.48
C GLU A 25 -13.42 -21.01 46.38
N CYS A 26 -14.65 -21.07 45.85
CA CYS A 26 -15.85 -21.36 46.63
C CYS A 26 -16.63 -22.60 46.14
N ASP A 27 -16.07 -23.34 45.17
CA ASP A 27 -16.65 -24.54 44.55
C ASP A 27 -18.03 -24.38 43.89
N MET A 28 -18.58 -23.16 43.85
CA MET A 28 -19.88 -22.89 43.24
C MET A 28 -19.86 -23.22 41.74
N GLU A 29 -20.86 -24.00 41.31
CA GLU A 29 -21.06 -24.38 39.91
C GLU A 29 -22.21 -23.59 39.27
N TYR A 30 -21.95 -23.05 38.09
CA TYR A 30 -22.96 -22.41 37.25
C TYR A 30 -23.18 -23.30 36.03
N SER A 31 -24.41 -23.79 35.86
CA SER A 31 -24.82 -24.58 34.69
C SER A 31 -25.64 -23.72 33.75
N GLY A 32 -25.36 -23.81 32.45
CA GLY A 32 -26.02 -22.97 31.44
C GLY A 32 -25.38 -23.14 30.07
N SER A 33 -25.79 -22.32 29.10
CA SER A 33 -25.11 -22.23 27.80
C SER A 33 -24.26 -20.96 27.79
N PHE A 34 -22.95 -21.12 27.96
CA PHE A 34 -22.00 -20.02 27.96
C PHE A 34 -21.24 -20.00 26.64
N GLN A 35 -21.10 -18.80 26.07
CA GLN A 35 -20.28 -18.61 24.87
C GLN A 35 -18.80 -18.74 25.24
N ALA A 36 -18.05 -19.48 24.42
CA ALA A 36 -16.60 -19.48 24.50
C ALA A 36 -16.03 -18.10 24.16
N SER A 37 -14.84 -17.80 24.67
CA SER A 37 -14.14 -16.55 24.35
C SER A 37 -13.95 -16.41 22.83
N PRO A 38 -14.02 -15.19 22.26
CA PRO A 38 -13.71 -14.96 20.84
C PRO A 38 -12.33 -15.51 20.44
N PHE A 39 -11.36 -15.48 21.37
CA PHE A 39 -10.01 -16.01 21.17
C PHE A 39 -9.95 -17.54 21.02
N SER A 40 -11.00 -18.27 21.42
CA SER A 40 -11.08 -19.72 21.23
C SER A 40 -11.10 -20.13 19.75
N LYS A 41 -11.42 -19.20 18.84
CA LYS A 41 -11.39 -19.38 17.38
C LYS A 41 -9.98 -19.30 16.78
N LEU A 42 -8.99 -18.82 17.54
CA LEU A 42 -7.63 -18.67 17.05
C LEU A 42 -6.85 -19.99 17.12
N SER A 43 -5.99 -20.22 16.14
CA SER A 43 -4.97 -21.27 16.18
C SER A 43 -3.93 -20.96 17.27
N ASP A 44 -3.11 -21.93 17.64
CA ASP A 44 -2.07 -21.69 18.66
C ASP A 44 -1.02 -20.70 18.15
N GLU A 45 -0.72 -20.72 16.85
CA GLU A 45 0.17 -19.73 16.21
C GLU A 45 -0.44 -18.32 16.28
N GLU A 46 -1.73 -18.19 16.00
CA GLU A 46 -2.45 -16.91 16.04
C GLU A 46 -2.57 -16.36 17.45
N LEU A 47 -2.85 -17.21 18.45
CA LEU A 47 -2.90 -16.82 19.84
C LEU A 47 -1.52 -16.35 20.34
N ASN A 48 -0.45 -17.07 19.98
CA ASN A 48 0.92 -16.67 20.30
C ASN A 48 1.27 -15.34 19.64
N PHE A 49 0.85 -15.13 18.40
CA PHE A 49 1.03 -13.85 17.73
C PHE A 49 0.31 -12.71 18.45
N VAL A 50 -0.92 -12.92 18.93
CA VAL A 50 -1.65 -11.89 19.72
C VAL A 50 -0.90 -11.54 20.99
N MET A 51 -0.38 -12.53 21.72
CA MET A 51 0.43 -12.28 22.92
C MET A 51 1.68 -11.45 22.59
N LEU A 52 2.41 -11.87 21.56
CA LEU A 52 3.63 -11.18 21.10
C LEU A 52 3.33 -9.75 20.61
N PHE A 53 2.19 -9.55 19.96
CA PHE A 53 1.73 -8.24 19.50
C PHE A 53 1.46 -7.29 20.67
N LEU A 54 0.82 -7.79 21.73
CA LEU A 54 0.57 -7.02 22.95
C LEU A 54 1.86 -6.72 23.72
N GLU A 55 2.75 -7.71 23.86
CA GLU A 55 4.08 -7.53 24.49
C GLU A 55 4.93 -6.47 23.78
N ASN A 56 4.81 -6.38 22.45
CA ASN A 56 5.49 -5.39 21.64
C ASN A 56 4.73 -4.07 21.45
N GLU A 57 3.64 -3.85 22.19
CA GLU A 57 2.79 -2.63 22.13
C GLU A 57 2.28 -2.35 20.70
N GLY A 58 2.05 -3.41 19.91
CA GLY A 58 1.62 -3.31 18.51
C GLY A 58 2.71 -2.94 17.51
N ASN A 59 3.98 -2.89 17.91
CA ASN A 59 5.09 -2.53 17.03
C ASN A 59 5.50 -3.70 16.11
N LEU A 60 4.92 -3.77 14.91
CA LEU A 60 5.19 -4.81 13.93
C LEU A 60 6.67 -4.91 13.51
N SER A 61 7.43 -3.81 13.58
CA SER A 61 8.85 -3.79 13.24
C SER A 61 9.72 -4.47 14.31
N LYS A 62 9.30 -4.43 15.59
CA LYS A 62 9.96 -5.19 16.65
C LYS A 62 9.64 -6.68 16.52
N ILE A 63 8.37 -7.00 16.30
CA ILE A 63 7.90 -8.38 16.05
C ILE A 63 8.61 -9.00 14.85
N GLN A 64 8.85 -8.22 13.79
CA GLN A 64 9.64 -8.65 12.63
C GLN A 64 11.04 -9.11 13.01
N LYS A 65 11.72 -8.34 13.86
CA LYS A 65 13.07 -8.66 14.33
C LYS A 65 13.08 -9.90 15.24
N GLU A 66 12.05 -10.08 16.06
CA GLU A 66 11.94 -11.19 17.01
C GLU A 66 11.52 -12.51 16.35
N THR A 67 10.69 -12.46 15.31
CA THR A 67 10.12 -13.66 14.66
C THR A 67 10.83 -14.08 13.38
N ASN A 68 11.77 -13.28 12.85
CA ASN A 68 12.39 -13.46 11.53
C ASN A 68 11.38 -13.64 10.36
N LYS A 69 10.11 -13.29 10.55
CA LYS A 69 9.10 -13.27 9.49
C LYS A 69 9.17 -11.96 8.73
N SER A 70 8.85 -11.95 7.43
CA SER A 70 8.78 -10.71 6.67
C SER A 70 7.62 -9.83 7.15
N TYR A 71 7.78 -8.51 7.04
CA TYR A 71 6.73 -7.55 7.40
C TYR A 71 5.37 -7.85 6.74
N PRO A 72 5.30 -8.23 5.43
CA PRO A 72 4.03 -8.65 4.82
C PRO A 72 3.39 -9.87 5.48
N SER A 73 4.19 -10.86 5.88
CA SER A 73 3.69 -12.07 6.55
C SER A 73 3.11 -11.77 7.92
N ILE A 74 3.73 -10.87 8.67
CA ILE A 74 3.24 -10.41 9.98
C ILE A 74 1.93 -9.62 9.82
N LYS A 75 1.86 -8.74 8.82
CA LYS A 75 0.65 -7.97 8.53
C LYS A 75 -0.51 -8.86 8.10
N LYS A 76 -0.24 -9.89 7.29
CA LYS A 76 -1.23 -10.90 6.93
C LYS A 76 -1.75 -11.64 8.16
N LEU A 77 -0.86 -12.10 9.05
CA LEU A 77 -1.25 -12.80 10.28
C LEU A 77 -2.11 -11.92 11.20
N LEU A 78 -1.79 -10.63 11.31
CA LEU A 78 -2.63 -9.67 12.04
C LEU A 78 -4.03 -9.53 11.43
N ASN A 79 -4.13 -9.44 10.11
CA ASN A 79 -5.41 -9.37 9.41
C ASN A 79 -6.24 -10.65 9.60
N ASP A 80 -5.61 -11.83 9.47
CA ASP A 80 -6.27 -13.12 9.67
C ASP A 80 -6.85 -13.25 11.09
N VAL A 81 -6.11 -12.79 12.11
CA VAL A 81 -6.58 -12.72 13.50
C VAL A 81 -7.76 -11.74 13.64
N ASN A 82 -7.66 -10.53 13.08
CA ASN A 82 -8.74 -9.55 13.15
C ASN A 82 -10.04 -10.04 12.51
N LEU A 83 -9.94 -10.78 11.41
CA LEU A 83 -11.09 -11.42 10.76
C LEU A 83 -11.72 -12.48 11.66
N LYS A 84 -10.92 -13.36 12.26
CA LYS A 84 -11.43 -14.43 13.16
C LYS A 84 -12.07 -13.90 14.43
N LEU A 85 -11.57 -12.78 14.97
CA LEU A 85 -12.13 -12.10 16.14
C LEU A 85 -13.35 -11.24 15.81
N GLY A 86 -13.69 -11.08 14.52
CA GLY A 86 -14.80 -10.25 14.08
C GLY A 86 -14.55 -8.74 14.22
N PHE A 87 -13.30 -8.34 14.44
CA PHE A 87 -12.89 -6.93 14.42
C PHE A 87 -12.81 -6.39 12.99
N ALA A 88 -12.44 -7.25 12.05
CA ALA A 88 -12.54 -6.99 10.62
C ALA A 88 -13.73 -7.77 10.06
N LYS A 89 -14.59 -7.10 9.28
CA LYS A 89 -15.51 -7.79 8.37
C LYS A 89 -14.68 -8.39 7.24
N GLU A 90 -15.04 -9.57 6.73
CA GLU A 90 -14.41 -10.15 5.53
C GLU A 90 -14.17 -9.04 4.51
N GLU A 91 -12.90 -8.67 4.35
CA GLU A 91 -12.49 -7.79 3.28
C GLU A 91 -12.58 -8.62 1.99
N LYS A 92 -13.78 -8.70 1.41
CA LYS A 92 -13.84 -8.19 0.04
C LYS A 92 -13.34 -6.77 0.19
N GLU A 93 -12.06 -6.56 -0.11
CA GLU A 93 -11.32 -5.32 0.10
C GLU A 93 -12.13 -4.10 -0.40
N ASN A 94 -13.09 -3.67 0.40
CA ASN A 94 -13.92 -2.51 0.21
C ASN A 94 -13.11 -1.40 0.83
N ILE A 95 -12.23 -0.86 0.00
CA ILE A 95 -11.52 0.38 0.24
C ILE A 95 -12.54 1.36 0.78
N ASN A 96 -12.32 1.87 2.00
CA ASN A 96 -13.22 2.81 2.64
C ASN A 96 -13.28 4.08 1.78
N MET A 97 -14.35 4.20 0.97
CA MET A 97 -14.60 5.33 0.08
C MET A 97 -14.84 6.64 0.84
N ASP A 98 -15.01 6.61 2.16
CA ASP A 98 -15.11 7.83 2.98
C ASP A 98 -13.77 8.54 3.16
N PHE A 99 -12.63 7.94 2.77
CA PHE A 99 -11.33 8.66 2.73
C PHE A 99 -11.24 9.73 1.63
N PHE A 100 -12.21 9.77 0.71
CA PHE A 100 -12.32 10.83 -0.29
C PHE A 100 -13.02 12.09 0.25
N LYS A 101 -13.54 12.06 1.47
CA LYS A 101 -14.19 13.21 2.09
C LYS A 101 -13.17 13.95 2.96
N GLU A 102 -13.10 15.25 2.73
CA GLU A 102 -12.27 16.23 3.44
C GLU A 102 -10.81 16.36 2.98
N ASN A 103 -10.61 16.51 1.67
CA ASN A 103 -9.76 17.59 1.15
C ASN A 103 -10.18 17.91 -0.28
N THR A 104 -10.56 19.15 -0.54
CA THR A 104 -10.84 19.70 -1.88
C THR A 104 -9.64 19.46 -2.79
N CYS A 105 -9.70 18.37 -3.55
CA CYS A 105 -8.72 18.00 -4.55
C CYS A 105 -9.07 18.78 -5.82
N GLU A 106 -8.30 19.84 -6.09
CA GLU A 106 -8.36 20.55 -7.35
C GLU A 106 -7.44 19.90 -8.39
N GLY A 107 -7.64 20.22 -9.67
CA GLY A 107 -6.70 19.86 -10.72
C GLY A 107 -6.62 18.38 -11.08
N ILE A 108 -5.41 17.93 -11.42
CA ILE A 108 -5.18 16.57 -11.91
C ILE A 108 -5.49 15.49 -10.88
N VAL A 109 -5.35 15.79 -9.59
CA VAL A 109 -5.58 14.82 -8.51
C VAL A 109 -7.03 14.37 -8.50
N LYS A 110 -7.96 15.30 -8.73
CA LYS A 110 -9.39 15.01 -8.87
C LYS A 110 -9.67 14.04 -10.02
N VAL A 111 -8.98 14.19 -11.15
CA VAL A 111 -9.14 13.31 -12.32
C VAL A 111 -8.66 11.89 -11.98
N ILE A 112 -7.49 11.77 -11.35
CA ILE A 112 -6.92 10.49 -10.94
C ILE A 112 -7.84 9.79 -9.94
N GLN A 113 -8.28 10.51 -8.91
CA GLN A 113 -9.15 9.99 -7.87
C GLN A 113 -10.51 9.57 -8.43
N ALA A 114 -11.16 10.41 -9.24
CA ALA A 114 -12.44 10.07 -9.84
C ALA A 114 -12.34 8.82 -10.73
N LYS A 115 -11.26 8.69 -11.51
CA LYS A 115 -11.02 7.47 -12.30
C LYS A 115 -10.80 6.24 -11.42
N LEU A 116 -10.05 6.38 -10.33
CA LEU A 116 -9.79 5.29 -9.40
C LEU A 116 -11.08 4.86 -8.66
N GLN A 117 -11.93 5.82 -8.29
CA GLN A 117 -13.25 5.58 -7.70
C GLN A 117 -14.17 4.81 -8.64
N GLN A 118 -14.18 5.14 -9.93
CA GLN A 118 -14.94 4.40 -10.95
C GLN A 118 -14.52 2.93 -11.08
N CYS A 119 -13.31 2.60 -10.62
CA CYS A 119 -12.80 1.23 -10.58
C CYS A 119 -12.79 0.65 -9.16
N ASN A 120 -13.64 1.14 -8.25
CA ASN A 120 -13.72 0.68 -6.87
C ASN A 120 -12.37 0.71 -6.13
N GLY A 121 -11.53 1.70 -6.42
CA GLY A 121 -10.24 1.88 -5.76
C GLY A 121 -9.13 0.97 -6.29
N ARG A 122 -9.37 0.11 -7.29
CA ARG A 122 -8.37 -0.78 -7.91
C ARG A 122 -8.46 -0.79 -9.43
N SER A 123 -7.33 -0.84 -10.11
CA SER A 123 -7.30 -0.96 -11.56
C SER A 123 -6.01 -1.64 -12.02
N LYS A 124 -5.86 -1.82 -13.32
CA LYS A 124 -4.58 -2.13 -13.96
C LYS A 124 -4.08 -0.92 -14.75
N MET A 125 -2.79 -0.62 -14.64
CA MET A 125 -2.11 0.36 -15.48
C MET A 125 -1.23 -0.33 -16.51
N ALA A 126 -1.30 0.13 -17.76
CA ALA A 126 -0.44 -0.37 -18.82
C ALA A 126 1.00 0.10 -18.59
N MET A 127 1.95 -0.81 -18.78
CA MET A 127 3.37 -0.50 -18.74
C MET A 127 3.91 -0.40 -20.17
N LEU A 128 4.95 0.44 -20.37
CA LEU A 128 5.61 0.50 -21.67
C LEU A 128 6.29 -0.81 -22.06
N ARG A 129 6.67 -1.65 -21.08
CA ARG A 129 7.23 -2.99 -21.27
C ARG A 129 6.66 -3.92 -20.21
N GLY A 130 6.36 -5.16 -20.60
CA GLY A 130 5.84 -6.20 -19.72
C GLY A 130 4.32 -6.16 -19.57
N ALA A 131 3.83 -6.99 -18.65
CA ALA A 131 2.41 -7.07 -18.34
C ALA A 131 1.91 -5.78 -17.62
N PRO A 132 0.62 -5.45 -17.73
CA PRO A 132 0.00 -4.41 -16.90
C PRO A 132 0.21 -4.68 -15.41
N LEU A 133 0.39 -3.62 -14.63
CA LEU A 133 0.51 -3.71 -13.17
C LEU A 133 -0.81 -3.38 -12.48
N ASP A 134 -1.10 -4.08 -11.40
CA ASP A 134 -2.19 -3.73 -10.51
C ASP A 134 -1.85 -2.44 -9.76
N ILE A 135 -2.84 -1.56 -9.65
CA ILE A 135 -2.78 -0.31 -8.89
C ILE A 135 -3.98 -0.22 -7.97
N TRP A 136 -3.78 0.41 -6.82
CA TRP A 136 -4.82 0.56 -5.81
C TRP A 136 -4.68 1.88 -5.05
N LEU A 137 -5.77 2.35 -4.44
CA LEU A 137 -5.71 3.45 -3.48
C LEU A 137 -4.84 3.02 -2.30
N ALA A 138 -3.78 3.78 -2.01
CA ALA A 138 -2.92 3.49 -0.87
C ALA A 138 -3.75 3.52 0.44
N PRO A 139 -3.50 2.63 1.41
CA PRO A 139 -4.26 2.60 2.67
C PRO A 139 -4.22 3.93 3.46
N SER A 140 -3.16 4.71 3.28
CA SER A 140 -2.99 6.06 3.83
C SER A 140 -3.86 7.12 3.17
N GLY A 141 -4.53 6.81 2.04
CA GLY A 141 -5.35 7.73 1.27
C GLY A 141 -4.58 8.82 0.52
N ASN A 142 -3.25 8.87 0.62
CA ASN A 142 -2.40 9.93 0.07
C ASN A 142 -1.86 9.66 -1.35
N GLY A 143 -2.19 8.52 -1.97
CA GLY A 143 -1.64 8.17 -3.28
C GLY A 143 -2.12 6.85 -3.86
N ILE A 144 -1.44 6.42 -4.94
CA ILE A 144 -1.64 5.12 -5.60
C ILE A 144 -0.48 4.17 -5.26
N GLY A 145 -0.81 3.00 -4.73
CA GLY A 145 0.09 1.86 -4.64
C GLY A 145 0.13 1.05 -5.95
N ASN A 146 1.18 0.26 -6.15
CA ASN A 146 1.35 -0.53 -7.38
C ASN A 146 2.07 -1.86 -7.14
N SER A 147 1.76 -2.89 -7.92
CA SER A 147 2.32 -4.24 -7.70
C SER A 147 3.78 -4.40 -8.15
N GLY A 148 4.30 -3.51 -8.99
CA GLY A 148 5.70 -3.58 -9.46
C GLY A 148 6.72 -2.97 -8.50
N TYR A 149 6.28 -2.09 -7.60
CA TYR A 149 7.07 -1.53 -6.51
C TYR A 149 6.15 -1.29 -5.30
N PRO A 150 5.87 -2.36 -4.51
CA PRO A 150 4.87 -2.31 -3.44
C PRO A 150 5.11 -1.24 -2.36
N ASP A 151 6.37 -0.91 -2.09
CA ASP A 151 6.73 0.11 -1.09
C ASP A 151 6.64 1.55 -1.62
N LEU A 152 6.45 1.73 -2.94
CA LEU A 152 6.30 3.04 -3.55
C LEU A 152 4.82 3.43 -3.65
N VAL A 153 4.45 4.46 -2.88
CA VAL A 153 3.20 5.19 -3.10
C VAL A 153 3.47 6.35 -4.06
N CYS A 154 2.75 6.39 -5.18
CA CYS A 154 2.70 7.56 -6.04
C CYS A 154 1.79 8.60 -5.39
N GLU A 155 2.36 9.44 -4.54
CA GLU A 155 1.60 10.42 -3.74
C GLU A 155 0.99 11.53 -4.61
N TRP A 156 -0.19 12.01 -4.21
CA TRP A 156 -0.95 13.02 -4.95
C TRP A 156 -0.14 14.29 -5.22
N HIS A 157 0.55 14.81 -4.21
CA HIS A 157 1.34 16.04 -4.34
C HIS A 157 2.57 15.86 -5.25
N ILE A 158 3.13 14.65 -5.35
CA ILE A 158 4.25 14.36 -6.24
C ILE A 158 3.75 14.22 -7.68
N LEU A 159 2.63 13.52 -7.90
CA LEU A 159 1.97 13.44 -9.21
C LEU A 159 1.63 14.83 -9.74
N ASP A 160 1.06 15.68 -8.87
CA ASP A 160 0.77 17.09 -9.15
C ASP A 160 2.03 17.87 -9.55
N ALA A 161 3.09 17.79 -8.73
CA ALA A 161 4.33 18.49 -8.97
C ALA A 161 5.03 18.06 -10.26
N ILE A 162 4.92 16.79 -10.66
CA ILE A 162 5.48 16.30 -11.93
C ILE A 162 4.77 16.96 -13.11
N VAL A 163 3.44 17.05 -13.11
CA VAL A 163 2.70 17.66 -14.23
C VAL A 163 2.98 19.16 -14.32
N LYS A 164 3.01 19.86 -13.18
CA LYS A 164 3.41 21.27 -13.12
C LYS A 164 4.82 21.47 -13.69
N LYS A 165 5.77 20.63 -13.26
CA LYS A 165 7.14 20.68 -13.76
C LYS A 165 7.22 20.38 -15.26
N ALA A 166 6.44 19.42 -15.76
CA ALA A 166 6.39 19.13 -17.17
C ALA A 166 5.84 20.31 -17.98
N ASN A 167 4.83 21.02 -17.49
CA ASN A 167 4.30 22.23 -18.13
C ASN A 167 5.31 23.38 -18.15
N GLU A 168 6.12 23.57 -17.09
CA GLU A 168 7.27 24.49 -17.12
C GLU A 168 8.28 24.13 -18.23
N LEU A 169 8.36 22.85 -18.59
CA LEU A 169 9.23 22.30 -19.64
C LEU A 169 8.49 22.17 -20.99
N ASN A 170 7.54 23.08 -21.26
CA ASN A 170 6.73 23.11 -22.49
C ASN A 170 5.89 21.83 -22.72
N GLY A 171 5.50 21.16 -21.64
CA GLY A 171 4.67 19.96 -21.64
C GLY A 171 5.43 18.67 -21.92
N ILE A 172 6.76 18.67 -21.95
CA ILE A 172 7.57 17.46 -22.16
C ILE A 172 8.57 17.31 -21.02
N MET A 173 8.58 16.14 -20.37
CA MET A 173 9.52 15.86 -19.28
C MET A 173 10.12 14.47 -19.42
N TYR A 174 11.45 14.37 -19.40
CA TYR A 174 12.14 13.08 -19.44
C TYR A 174 12.04 12.37 -18.10
N ARG A 175 11.99 11.04 -18.10
CA ARG A 175 11.79 10.23 -16.89
C ARG A 175 13.05 10.10 -16.04
N GLY A 176 14.21 9.91 -16.67
CA GLY A 176 15.48 9.65 -15.98
C GLY A 176 15.69 8.19 -15.56
N ASP A 177 14.78 7.27 -15.96
CA ASP A 177 14.79 5.88 -15.49
C ASP A 177 16.06 5.10 -15.85
N SER A 178 16.61 5.34 -17.04
CA SER A 178 17.84 4.68 -17.48
C SER A 178 19.07 5.20 -16.72
N ALA A 179 19.11 6.50 -16.43
CA ALA A 179 20.21 7.14 -15.70
C ALA A 179 20.22 6.71 -14.23
N ALA A 180 19.04 6.67 -13.60
CA ALA A 180 18.88 6.14 -12.25
C ALA A 180 19.30 4.66 -12.19
N GLN A 181 18.91 3.86 -13.19
CA GLN A 181 19.28 2.45 -13.26
C GLN A 181 20.78 2.21 -13.43
N SER A 182 21.47 3.05 -14.20
CA SER A 182 22.92 2.93 -14.40
C SER A 182 23.75 3.52 -13.24
N GLY A 183 23.10 4.08 -12.22
CA GLY A 183 23.79 4.73 -11.10
C GLY A 183 24.45 6.06 -11.46
N ALA A 184 23.95 6.74 -12.51
CA ALA A 184 24.39 8.10 -12.83
C ALA A 184 24.11 9.05 -11.65
N LYS A 185 24.88 10.13 -11.56
CA LYS A 185 24.74 11.12 -10.48
C LYS A 185 23.78 12.22 -10.89
N ILE A 186 22.84 12.57 -10.01
CA ILE A 186 21.91 13.67 -10.23
C ILE A 186 22.68 14.94 -10.58
N GLY A 187 22.32 15.58 -11.69
CA GLY A 187 22.99 16.77 -12.23
C GLY A 187 24.11 16.48 -13.23
N SER A 188 24.44 15.20 -13.49
CA SER A 188 25.34 14.85 -14.60
C SER A 188 24.66 15.05 -15.96
N LYS A 189 25.45 15.00 -17.03
CA LYS A 189 24.94 15.08 -18.41
C LYS A 189 23.91 13.99 -18.72
N GLU A 190 24.10 12.81 -18.15
CA GLU A 190 23.24 11.63 -18.30
C GLU A 190 22.03 11.68 -17.36
N PHE A 191 22.09 12.45 -16.27
CA PHE A 191 21.00 12.57 -15.31
C PHE A 191 20.63 14.03 -14.96
N PRO A 192 20.09 14.79 -15.93
CA PRO A 192 19.69 16.18 -15.72
C PRO A 192 18.64 16.38 -14.61
N LEU A 193 18.68 17.55 -13.98
CA LEU A 193 17.83 17.93 -12.83
C LEU A 193 16.34 18.01 -13.18
N ASP A 194 16.02 18.21 -14.45
CA ASP A 194 14.67 18.34 -14.99
C ASP A 194 14.06 16.98 -15.42
N THR A 195 14.78 15.87 -15.19
CA THR A 195 14.19 14.53 -15.30
C THR A 195 13.31 14.23 -14.09
N ILE A 196 12.26 13.40 -14.26
CA ILE A 196 11.34 13.04 -13.17
C ILE A 196 12.10 12.45 -11.98
N ASP A 197 12.96 11.44 -12.20
CA ASP A 197 13.69 10.79 -11.11
C ASP A 197 14.62 11.76 -10.36
N ALA A 198 15.30 12.67 -11.06
CA ALA A 198 16.14 13.69 -10.42
C ALA A 198 15.29 14.69 -9.62
N PHE A 199 14.27 15.26 -10.28
CA PHE A 199 13.38 16.26 -9.70
C PHE A 199 12.71 15.76 -8.42
N ILE A 200 12.08 14.59 -8.47
CA ILE A 200 11.37 14.08 -7.29
C ILE A 200 12.34 13.65 -6.20
N SER A 201 13.52 13.12 -6.56
CA SER A 201 14.50 12.69 -5.56
C SER A 201 15.02 13.88 -4.76
N LEU A 202 15.32 14.99 -5.43
CA LEU A 202 15.75 16.23 -4.78
C LEU A 202 14.62 16.86 -3.95
N LYS A 203 13.42 16.95 -4.52
CA LYS A 203 12.33 17.73 -3.91
C LYS A 203 11.58 16.98 -2.81
N PHE A 204 11.45 15.66 -2.91
CA PHE A 204 10.55 14.88 -2.05
C PHE A 204 11.23 13.73 -1.30
N TYR A 205 12.42 13.29 -1.74
CA TYR A 205 13.11 12.14 -1.12
C TYR A 205 14.48 12.50 -0.52
N GLY A 206 14.78 13.78 -0.34
CA GLY A 206 15.97 14.25 0.39
C GLY A 206 17.31 13.94 -0.29
N ALA A 207 17.31 13.67 -1.60
CA ALA A 207 18.56 13.48 -2.35
C ALA A 207 19.28 14.83 -2.57
N SER A 208 20.56 14.75 -2.93
CA SER A 208 21.41 15.91 -3.22
C SER A 208 22.00 15.80 -4.61
N VAL A 209 22.31 16.95 -5.23
CA VAL A 209 23.09 16.95 -6.48
C VAL A 209 24.41 16.19 -6.26
N GLY A 210 24.77 15.32 -7.20
CA GLY A 210 25.92 14.42 -7.08
C GLY A 210 25.61 13.07 -6.42
N SER A 211 24.44 12.87 -5.80
CA SER A 211 24.02 11.54 -5.31
C SER A 211 23.41 10.70 -6.43
N THR A 212 23.23 9.39 -6.19
CA THR A 212 22.38 8.54 -7.04
C THR A 212 20.92 8.68 -6.61
N ALA A 213 20.01 8.17 -7.44
CA ALA A 213 18.56 8.12 -7.17
C ALA A 213 18.00 6.72 -7.43
N LEU A 214 16.83 6.43 -6.84
CA LEU A 214 16.08 5.23 -7.20
C LEU A 214 15.25 5.48 -8.46
N ARG A 215 15.05 4.41 -9.24
CA ARG A 215 14.23 4.42 -10.45
C ARG A 215 12.73 4.36 -10.12
N ARG A 216 12.11 5.52 -9.91
CA ARG A 216 10.68 5.66 -9.53
C ARG A 216 9.82 6.23 -10.66
N SER A 217 10.42 6.99 -11.57
CA SER A 217 9.76 7.74 -12.65
C SER A 217 8.84 6.90 -13.52
N THR A 218 9.19 5.62 -13.74
CA THR A 218 8.38 4.70 -14.55
C THR A 218 6.98 4.48 -13.96
N TYR A 219 6.86 4.42 -12.63
CA TYR A 219 5.58 4.23 -11.95
C TYR A 219 4.73 5.50 -11.98
N TYR A 220 5.34 6.65 -11.67
CA TYR A 220 4.67 7.96 -11.77
C TYR A 220 4.16 8.24 -13.20
N ALA A 221 5.00 8.01 -14.21
CA ALA A 221 4.63 8.18 -15.61
C ALA A 221 3.50 7.23 -16.03
N ALA A 222 3.51 5.98 -15.55
CA ALA A 222 2.45 5.02 -15.85
C ALA A 222 1.12 5.38 -15.18
N VAL A 223 1.13 5.88 -13.94
CA VAL A 223 -0.08 6.35 -13.24
C VAL A 223 -0.69 7.57 -13.97
N LEU A 224 0.12 8.57 -14.32
CA LEU A 224 -0.35 9.75 -15.05
C LEU A 224 -0.90 9.38 -16.43
N ALA A 225 -0.28 8.42 -17.13
CA ALA A 225 -0.76 7.94 -18.42
C ALA A 225 -2.05 7.13 -18.29
N TRP A 226 -2.14 6.26 -17.28
CA TRP A 226 -3.37 5.54 -16.95
C TRP A 226 -4.51 6.52 -16.65
N ALA A 227 -4.25 7.58 -15.89
CA ALA A 227 -5.24 8.63 -15.61
C ALA A 227 -5.63 9.46 -16.85
N GLY A 228 -4.89 9.31 -17.96
CA GLY A 228 -5.14 10.03 -19.20
C GLY A 228 -4.61 11.46 -19.20
N ILE A 229 -3.73 11.82 -18.25
CA ILE A 229 -3.18 13.18 -18.10
C ILE A 229 -1.99 13.41 -19.04
N VAL A 230 -1.20 12.36 -19.25
CA VAL A 230 -0.02 12.40 -20.11
C VAL A 230 -0.03 11.24 -21.09
N GLU A 231 0.76 11.36 -22.13
CA GLU A 231 1.23 10.22 -22.93
C GLU A 231 2.61 9.82 -22.43
N ASN A 232 2.84 8.52 -22.23
CA ASN A 232 4.13 7.98 -21.79
C ASN A 232 4.83 7.36 -22.99
N HIS A 233 6.04 7.80 -23.28
CA HIS A 233 6.78 7.46 -24.49
C HIS A 233 8.06 6.68 -24.16
N ARG A 234 8.42 5.78 -25.07
CA ARG A 234 9.68 5.04 -24.99
C ARG A 234 10.85 5.97 -25.35
N SER A 235 12.06 5.53 -24.98
CA SER A 235 13.28 6.23 -25.38
C SER A 235 13.51 6.14 -26.88
N GLU A 236 13.79 7.27 -27.50
CA GLU A 236 14.29 7.41 -28.88
C GLU A 236 15.79 7.78 -28.88
N GLY A 237 16.54 7.27 -27.90
CA GLY A 237 17.99 7.53 -27.74
C GLY A 237 18.35 8.63 -26.73
N LYS A 238 17.36 9.35 -26.18
CA LYS A 238 17.55 10.39 -25.15
C LYS A 238 16.90 10.07 -23.80
N GLY A 239 16.37 8.86 -23.63
CA GLY A 239 15.60 8.44 -22.46
C GLY A 239 14.09 8.47 -22.72
N GLY A 240 13.32 7.70 -21.96
CA GLY A 240 11.86 7.74 -22.00
C GLY A 240 11.34 9.08 -21.45
N TYR A 241 10.18 9.52 -21.92
CA TYR A 241 9.62 10.83 -21.57
C TYR A 241 8.10 10.78 -21.49
N ILE A 242 7.51 11.79 -20.87
CA ILE A 242 6.07 12.04 -20.87
C ILE A 242 5.74 13.30 -21.66
N VAL A 243 4.57 13.32 -22.28
CA VAL A 243 3.98 14.49 -22.94
C VAL A 243 2.66 14.82 -22.27
N VAL A 244 2.52 16.02 -21.71
CA VAL A 244 1.27 16.48 -21.09
C VAL A 244 0.22 16.70 -22.18
N LYS A 245 -0.97 16.12 -21.99
CA LYS A 245 -2.06 16.27 -22.95
C LYS A 245 -2.57 17.71 -23.02
N PRO A 246 -3.11 18.16 -24.16
CA PRO A 246 -3.55 19.54 -24.36
C PRO A 246 -4.48 20.07 -23.27
N GLU A 247 -5.43 19.25 -22.79
CA GLU A 247 -6.37 19.65 -21.72
C GLU A 247 -5.68 19.99 -20.37
N PHE A 248 -4.44 19.53 -20.16
CA PHE A 248 -3.67 19.76 -18.94
C PHE A 248 -2.45 20.68 -19.14
N LYS A 249 -2.20 21.21 -20.35
CA LYS A 249 -1.01 22.04 -20.61
C LYS A 249 -0.98 23.39 -19.88
N ASN A 250 -2.15 23.92 -19.54
CA ASN A 250 -2.29 25.17 -18.79
C ASN A 250 -2.47 24.95 -17.28
N TYR A 251 -2.33 23.69 -16.82
CA TYR A 251 -2.40 23.36 -15.41
C TYR A 251 -1.17 23.91 -14.69
N LYS A 252 -1.40 24.77 -13.70
CA LYS A 252 -0.38 25.46 -12.91
C LYS A 252 -0.41 25.02 -11.45
#